data_AF-A0A7S1EIB3-F1
#
_entry.id   AF-A0A7S1EIB3-F1
#
_cell.length_a   1.000
_cell.length_b   1.000
_cell.length_c   1.000
_cell.angle_alpha   90.00
_cell.angle_beta   90.00
_cell.angle_gamma   90.00
#
_symmetry.space_group_name_H-M   'P 1'
#
loop_
_entity.id
_entity.type
_entity.pdbx_description
1 polymer ?
#
loop_
_entity_poly.entity_id
_entity_poly.type
_entity_poly.pdbx_seq_one_letter_code
_entity_poly.pdbx_strand_id
1 'polypeptide(L)'
;GLILTLAVYFGLLFGIHKLKNRGAGVGLVFALTGFMGWTLGPLLTRTLAMPSGGQAVMLALGATGAVFLALSAYATTTKRDLSWMGGFLFAGMIVALLAGLAAVFFQIPALALTVSAAVALLSAGLILFETKQIVDGGETN
;
A
#
# COMPACT_ATOMS: atom_id res chain seq x y z
N GLY A 1 13.28 -14.24 10.81
CA GLY A 1 13.21 -13.41 12.03
C GLY A 1 13.06 -11.95 11.66
N LEU A 2 12.46 -11.14 12.54
CA LEU A 2 12.11 -9.73 12.27
C LEU A 2 13.29 -8.88 11.78
N ILE A 3 14.48 -9.09 12.36
CA ILE A 3 15.70 -8.33 12.02
C ILE A 3 16.18 -8.67 10.61
N LEU A 4 16.16 -9.95 10.23
CA LEU A 4 16.53 -10.38 8.87
C LEU A 4 15.56 -9.82 7.84
N THR A 5 14.26 -9.81 8.14
CA THR A 5 13.26 -9.27 7.21
C THR A 5 13.40 -7.77 7.02
N LEU A 6 13.69 -7.03 8.10
CA LEU A 6 13.95 -5.60 8.02
C LEU A 6 15.24 -5.29 7.26
N ALA A 7 16.32 -6.05 7.50
CA ALA A 7 17.58 -5.88 6.80
C ALA A 7 17.45 -6.10 5.28
N VAL A 8 16.74 -7.14 4.86
CA VAL A 8 16.48 -7.42 3.43
C VAL A 8 15.61 -6.32 2.82
N TYR A 9 14.56 -5.87 3.53
CA TYR A 9 13.67 -4.81 3.08
C TYR A 9 14.41 -3.48 2.85
N PHE A 10 15.16 -3.01 3.86
CA PHE A 10 15.93 -1.77 3.73
C PHE A 10 17.09 -1.88 2.73
N GLY A 11 17.73 -3.06 2.64
CA GLY A 11 18.78 -3.30 1.66
C GLY A 11 18.28 -3.23 0.21
N LEU A 12 17.13 -3.84 -0.07
CA LEU A 12 16.48 -3.76 -1.39
C LEU A 12 15.98 -2.35 -1.70
N LEU A 13 15.37 -1.66 -0.73
CA LEU A 13 14.92 -0.28 -0.92
C LEU A 13 16.07 0.67 -1.26
N PHE A 14 17.19 0.57 -0.55
CA PHE A 14 18.38 1.38 -0.84
C PHE A 14 18.96 1.04 -2.22
N GLY A 15 18.96 -0.24 -2.58
CA GLY A 15 19.35 -0.71 -3.92
C GLY A 15 18.47 -0.11 -5.02
N ILE A 16 17.15 -0.13 -4.87
CA ILE A 16 16.21 0.48 -5.82
C ILE A 16 16.46 1.98 -5.93
N HIS A 17 16.61 2.68 -4.80
CA HIS A 17 16.84 4.12 -4.80
C HIS A 17 18.15 4.49 -5.51
N LYS A 18 19.19 3.68 -5.35
CA LYS A 18 20.49 3.87 -6.02
C LYS A 18 20.46 3.52 -7.51
N LEU A 19 19.58 2.62 -7.94
CA LEU A 19 19.44 2.16 -9.32
C LEU A 19 18.17 2.70 -10.02
N LYS A 20 17.53 3.74 -9.48
CA LYS A 20 16.24 4.29 -9.94
C LYS A 20 16.22 4.54 -11.46
N ASN A 21 17.28 5.17 -11.99
CA ASN A 21 17.36 5.58 -13.40
C ASN A 21 18.01 4.51 -14.32
N ARG A 22 18.17 3.26 -13.86
CA ARG A 22 18.75 2.16 -14.64
C ARG A 22 17.75 1.02 -14.77
N GLY A 23 17.72 0.34 -15.93
CA GLY A 23 16.85 -0.83 -16.14
C GLY A 23 17.05 -1.97 -15.12
N ALA A 24 18.23 -2.05 -14.49
CA ALA A 24 18.50 -2.97 -13.39
C ALA A 24 17.68 -2.69 -12.11
N GLY A 25 17.15 -1.46 -11.92
CA GLY A 25 16.25 -1.12 -10.82
C GLY A 25 14.93 -1.89 -10.88
N VAL A 26 14.44 -2.22 -12.09
CA VAL A 26 13.20 -2.99 -12.29
C VAL A 26 13.32 -4.38 -11.67
N GLY A 27 14.46 -5.06 -11.85
CA GLY A 27 14.71 -6.37 -11.24
C GLY A 27 14.69 -6.33 -9.71
N LEU A 28 15.21 -5.25 -9.11
CA LEU A 28 15.16 -5.04 -7.66
C LEU A 28 13.75 -4.74 -7.15
N VAL A 29 12.93 -4.01 -7.92
CA VAL A 29 11.52 -3.79 -7.59
C VAL A 29 10.77 -5.13 -7.58
N PHE A 30 10.97 -6.00 -8.58
CA PHE A 30 10.37 -7.34 -8.58
C PHE A 30 10.86 -8.21 -7.42
N ALA A 31 12.15 -8.12 -7.06
CA ALA A 31 12.67 -8.83 -5.90
C ALA A 31 12.02 -8.33 -4.59
N LEU A 32 11.85 -7.01 -4.44
CA LEU A 32 11.21 -6.42 -3.27
C LEU A 32 9.71 -6.78 -3.20
N THR A 33 8.98 -6.71 -4.31
CA THR A 33 7.54 -7.06 -4.32
C THR A 33 7.33 -8.54 -4.07
N GLY A 34 8.14 -9.42 -4.65
CA GLY A 34 8.14 -10.86 -4.35
C GLY A 34 8.47 -11.15 -2.88
N PHE A 35 9.47 -10.44 -2.33
CA PHE A 35 9.82 -10.54 -0.91
C PHE A 35 8.68 -10.10 0.00
N MET A 36 8.01 -8.98 -0.31
CA MET A 36 6.83 -8.53 0.44
C MET A 36 5.72 -9.59 0.38
N GLY A 37 5.45 -10.18 -0.78
CA GLY A 37 4.51 -11.30 -0.93
C GLY A 37 4.87 -12.50 -0.04
N TRP A 38 6.15 -12.88 0.04
CA TRP A 38 6.60 -13.96 0.92
C TRP A 38 6.36 -13.64 2.40
N THR A 39 6.63 -12.41 2.83
CA THR A 39 6.39 -11.99 4.23
C THR A 39 4.91 -11.95 4.60
N LEU A 40 4.00 -11.81 3.63
CA LEU A 40 2.56 -11.89 3.85
C LEU A 40 2.07 -13.34 4.04
N GLY A 41 2.85 -14.35 3.66
CA GLY A 41 2.49 -15.76 3.76
C GLY A 41 1.92 -16.18 5.12
N PRO A 42 2.62 -15.93 6.25
CA PRO A 42 2.12 -16.25 7.58
C PRO A 42 0.80 -15.55 7.95
N LEU A 43 0.59 -14.31 7.49
CA LEU A 43 -0.68 -13.60 7.71
C LEU A 43 -1.81 -14.25 6.92
N LEU A 44 -1.56 -14.60 5.66
CA LEU A 44 -2.53 -15.31 4.82
C LEU A 44 -2.85 -16.69 5.40
N THR A 45 -1.87 -17.46 5.87
CA THR A 45 -2.14 -18.77 6.49
C THR A 45 -3.01 -18.63 7.74
N ARG A 46 -2.82 -17.58 8.54
CA ARG A 46 -3.67 -17.31 9.72
C ARG A 46 -5.09 -16.93 9.33
N THR A 47 -5.29 -16.11 8.31
CA THR A 47 -6.64 -15.74 7.86
C THR A 47 -7.33 -16.92 7.19
N LEU A 48 -6.62 -17.73 6.40
CA LEU A 48 -7.15 -18.95 5.77
C LEU A 48 -7.56 -20.02 6.78
N ALA A 49 -6.93 -20.06 7.95
CA ALA A 49 -7.30 -20.97 9.04
C ALA A 49 -8.61 -20.56 9.75
N MET A 50 -9.15 -19.37 9.50
CA MET A 50 -10.41 -18.91 10.07
C MET A 50 -11.61 -19.43 9.24
N PRO A 51 -12.79 -19.60 9.86
CA PRO A 51 -14.02 -19.86 9.11
C PRO A 51 -14.22 -18.77 8.05
N SER A 52 -14.49 -19.15 6.79
CA SER A 52 -14.59 -18.24 5.63
C SER A 52 -13.32 -17.48 5.21
N GLY A 53 -12.14 -17.86 5.73
CA GLY A 53 -10.87 -17.19 5.45
C GLY A 53 -10.51 -17.07 3.96
N GLY A 54 -10.72 -18.14 3.20
CA GLY A 54 -10.48 -18.14 1.74
C GLY A 54 -11.35 -17.14 0.98
N GLN A 55 -12.63 -17.03 1.36
CA GLN A 55 -13.55 -16.06 0.77
C GLN A 55 -13.15 -14.63 1.13
N ALA A 56 -12.75 -14.38 2.38
CA ALA A 56 -12.29 -13.07 2.83
C ALA A 56 -11.05 -12.59 2.04
N VAL A 57 -10.07 -13.47 1.83
CA VAL A 57 -8.86 -13.15 1.03
C VAL A 57 -9.22 -12.86 -0.43
N MET A 58 -10.06 -13.69 -1.05
CA MET A 58 -10.50 -13.49 -2.43
C MET A 58 -11.29 -12.19 -2.63
N LEU A 59 -12.19 -11.87 -1.69
CA LEU A 59 -12.95 -10.62 -1.70
C LEU A 59 -12.03 -9.41 -1.51
N ALA A 60 -11.09 -9.48 -0.58
CA ALA A 60 -10.13 -8.40 -0.36
C ALA A 60 -9.28 -8.16 -1.62
N LEU A 61 -8.73 -9.23 -2.22
CA LEU A 61 -7.94 -9.14 -3.44
C LEU A 61 -8.76 -8.59 -4.61
N GLY A 62 -9.97 -9.10 -4.81
CA GLY A 62 -10.87 -8.62 -5.86
C GLY A 62 -11.28 -7.16 -5.67
N ALA A 63 -11.62 -6.76 -4.45
CA ALA A 63 -12.00 -5.39 -4.12
C ALA A 63 -10.83 -4.42 -4.33
N THR A 64 -9.64 -4.73 -3.84
CA THR A 64 -8.45 -3.89 -4.03
C THR A 64 -8.09 -3.76 -5.50
N GLY A 65 -8.12 -4.86 -6.26
CA GLY A 65 -7.88 -4.83 -7.70
C GLY A 65 -8.91 -3.99 -8.45
N ALA A 66 -10.20 -4.15 -8.14
CA ALA A 66 -11.27 -3.37 -8.75
C ALA A 66 -11.15 -1.87 -8.44
N VAL A 67 -10.88 -1.50 -7.18
CA VAL A 67 -10.69 -0.10 -6.78
C VAL A 67 -9.47 0.50 -7.45
N PHE A 68 -8.34 -0.23 -7.49
CA PHE A 68 -7.12 0.24 -8.15
C PHE A 68 -7.37 0.53 -9.63
N LEU A 69 -7.99 -0.41 -10.37
CA LEU A 69 -8.28 -0.23 -11.79
C LEU A 69 -9.26 0.92 -12.03
N ALA A 70 -10.34 1.00 -11.25
CA ALA A 70 -11.34 2.05 -11.39
C ALA A 70 -10.76 3.44 -11.13
N LEU A 71 -9.99 3.61 -10.06
CA LEU A 71 -9.39 4.89 -9.70
C LEU A 71 -8.24 5.28 -10.63
N SER A 72 -7.43 4.32 -11.08
CA SER A 72 -6.37 4.58 -12.06
C SER A 72 -6.96 5.05 -13.40
N ALA A 73 -8.03 4.39 -13.88
CA ALA A 73 -8.73 4.82 -15.09
C ALA A 73 -9.40 6.20 -14.94
N TYR A 74 -9.90 6.52 -13.74
CA TYR A 74 -10.43 7.85 -13.47
C TYR A 74 -9.32 8.91 -13.42
N ALA A 75 -8.17 8.63 -12.79
CA ALA A 75 -7.04 9.54 -12.72
C ALA A 75 -6.48 9.91 -14.11
N THR A 76 -6.40 8.94 -15.03
CA THR A 76 -5.87 9.17 -16.38
C THR A 76 -6.80 9.99 -17.27
N THR A 77 -8.10 9.96 -17.02
CA THR A 77 -9.10 10.70 -17.81
C THR A 77 -9.45 12.07 -17.23
N THR A 78 -9.21 12.29 -15.94
CA THR A 78 -9.56 13.55 -15.28
C THR A 78 -8.60 14.67 -15.66
N LYS A 79 -9.14 15.87 -15.92
CA LYS A 79 -8.35 17.09 -16.20
C LYS A 79 -8.10 17.97 -14.97
N ARG A 80 -8.57 17.55 -13.79
CA ARG A 80 -8.40 18.31 -12.55
C ARG A 80 -6.98 18.18 -12.02
N ASP A 81 -6.47 19.27 -11.45
CA ASP A 81 -5.26 19.22 -10.64
C ASP A 81 -5.59 18.60 -9.26
N LEU A 82 -4.86 17.56 -8.89
CA LEU A 82 -5.00 16.83 -7.63
C LEU A 82 -3.81 17.09 -6.68
N SER A 83 -2.90 18.02 -7.03
CA SER A 83 -1.70 18.33 -6.23
C SER A 83 -2.04 18.75 -4.79
N TRP A 84 -3.18 19.42 -4.58
CA TRP A 84 -3.69 19.81 -3.26
C TRP A 84 -3.92 18.61 -2.31
N MET A 85 -4.21 17.42 -2.85
CA MET A 85 -4.48 16.23 -2.03
C MET A 85 -3.23 15.70 -1.34
N GLY A 86 -2.02 15.99 -1.83
CA GLY A 86 -0.78 15.40 -1.31
C GLY A 86 -0.57 15.69 0.18
N GLY A 87 -0.79 16.93 0.62
CA GLY A 87 -0.65 17.31 2.04
C GLY A 87 -1.69 16.64 2.95
N PHE A 88 -2.94 16.54 2.49
CA PHE A 88 -4.01 15.85 3.22
C PHE A 88 -3.75 14.35 3.33
N LEU A 89 -3.35 13.70 2.24
CA LEU A 89 -3.07 12.25 2.22
C LEU A 89 -1.88 11.91 3.12
N PHE A 90 -0.82 12.72 3.09
CA PHE A 90 0.35 12.53 3.96
C PHE A 90 -0.01 12.66 5.45
N ALA A 91 -0.70 13.74 5.83
CA ALA A 91 -1.14 13.95 7.20
C ALA A 91 -2.12 12.85 7.66
N GLY A 92 -3.07 12.47 6.80
CA GLY A 92 -4.03 11.40 7.06
C GLY A 92 -3.35 10.06 7.30
N MET A 93 -2.33 9.71 6.52
CA MET A 93 -1.57 8.47 6.70
C MET A 93 -0.79 8.44 8.04
N ILE A 94 -0.21 9.57 8.46
CA ILE A 94 0.44 9.68 9.77
C ILE A 94 -0.58 9.44 10.88
N VAL A 95 -1.73 10.10 10.82
CA VAL A 95 -2.80 9.94 11.80
C VAL A 95 -3.30 8.49 11.85
N ALA A 96 -3.54 7.87 10.69
CA ALA A 96 -3.97 6.48 10.60
C ALA A 96 -2.95 5.50 11.18
N LEU A 97 -1.65 5.76 10.99
CA LEU A 97 -0.57 4.96 11.56
C LEU A 97 -0.54 5.07 13.09
N LEU A 98 -0.62 6.29 13.64
CA LEU A 98 -0.67 6.51 15.09
C LEU A 98 -1.93 5.88 15.71
N ALA A 99 -3.08 6.00 15.05
CA ALA A 99 -4.32 5.37 15.47
C ALA A 99 -4.24 3.83 15.41
N GLY A 100 -3.53 3.28 14.41
CA GLY A 100 -3.25 1.85 14.31
C GLY A 100 -2.39 1.34 15.47
N LEU A 101 -1.35 2.08 15.85
CA LEU A 101 -0.56 1.76 17.05
C LEU A 101 -1.43 1.80 18.30
N ALA A 102 -2.27 2.84 18.46
CA ALA A 102 -3.20 2.93 19.58
C ALA A 102 -4.17 1.73 19.61
N ALA A 103 -4.70 1.29 18.47
CA ALA A 103 -5.59 0.13 18.38
C ALA A 103 -4.92 -1.17 18.88
N VAL A 104 -3.61 -1.34 18.66
CA VAL A 104 -2.86 -2.49 19.17
C VAL A 104 -2.74 -2.45 20.69
N PHE A 105 -2.47 -1.29 21.29
CA PHE A 105 -2.32 -1.14 22.75
C PHE A 105 -3.65 -1.23 23.50
N PHE A 106 -4.71 -0.60 22.97
CA PHE A 106 -6.02 -0.57 23.63
C PHE A 106 -6.89 -1.79 23.30
N GLN A 107 -6.53 -2.60 22.29
CA GLN A 107 -7.25 -3.82 21.89
C GLN A 107 -8.75 -3.59 21.62
N ILE A 108 -9.16 -2.37 21.23
CA ILE A 108 -10.57 -2.03 20.99
C ILE A 108 -10.95 -2.49 19.56
N PRO A 109 -11.86 -3.47 19.38
CA PRO A 109 -12.18 -4.00 18.06
C PRO A 109 -12.79 -2.95 17.12
N ALA A 110 -13.63 -2.05 17.65
CA ALA A 110 -14.22 -0.96 16.87
C ALA A 110 -13.15 -0.01 16.32
N LEU A 111 -12.13 0.33 17.12
CA LEU A 111 -11.04 1.19 16.70
C LEU A 111 -10.21 0.54 15.58
N ALA A 112 -9.92 -0.76 15.69
CA ALA A 112 -9.20 -1.50 14.65
C ALA A 112 -9.95 -1.51 13.30
N LEU A 113 -11.27 -1.68 13.32
CA LEU A 113 -12.11 -1.62 12.12
C LEU A 113 -12.12 -0.21 11.51
N THR A 114 -12.29 0.83 12.33
CA THR A 114 -12.26 2.22 11.87
C THR A 114 -10.92 2.58 11.23
N VAL A 115 -9.79 2.19 11.85
CA VAL A 115 -8.46 2.43 11.30
C VAL A 115 -8.28 1.68 9.98
N SER A 116 -8.70 0.42 9.90
CA SER A 116 -8.63 -0.36 8.65
C SER A 116 -9.40 0.31 7.51
N ALA A 117 -10.63 0.76 7.77
CA ALA A 117 -11.45 1.47 6.78
C ALA A 117 -10.83 2.81 6.37
N ALA A 118 -10.28 3.57 7.33
CA ALA A 118 -9.60 4.83 7.05
C ALA A 118 -8.35 4.63 6.18
N VAL A 119 -7.52 3.62 6.49
CA VAL A 119 -6.34 3.27 5.70
C VAL A 119 -6.74 2.84 4.28
N ALA A 120 -7.80 2.04 4.13
CA ALA A 120 -8.30 1.65 2.81
C ALA A 120 -8.74 2.86 1.96
N LEU A 121 -9.44 3.82 2.56
CA LEU A 121 -9.87 5.05 1.90
C LEU A 121 -8.67 5.95 1.53
N LEU A 122 -7.72 6.14 2.46
CA LEU A 122 -6.52 6.91 2.21
C LEU A 122 -5.65 6.27 1.11
N SER A 123 -5.55 4.94 1.09
CA SER A 123 -4.85 4.19 0.05
C SER A 123 -5.51 4.38 -1.32
N ALA A 124 -6.84 4.36 -1.38
CA ALA A 124 -7.58 4.71 -2.60
C ALA A 124 -7.28 6.14 -3.07
N GLY A 125 -7.20 7.10 -2.15
CA GLY A 125 -6.78 8.47 -2.45
C GLY A 125 -5.33 8.58 -2.95
N LEU A 126 -4.41 7.79 -2.38
CA LEU A 126 -3.01 7.72 -2.84
C LEU A 126 -2.91 7.15 -4.26
N ILE A 127 -3.65 6.09 -4.59
CA ILE A 127 -3.69 5.54 -5.96
C ILE A 127 -4.09 6.62 -6.95
N LEU A 128 -5.15 7.37 -6.64
CA LEU A 128 -5.62 8.47 -7.48
C LEU A 128 -4.55 9.56 -7.65
N PHE A 129 -3.92 9.97 -6.55
CA PHE A 129 -2.92 11.02 -6.51
C PHE A 129 -1.64 10.64 -7.28
N GLU A 130 -1.07 9.47 -6.98
CA GLU A 130 0.16 8.98 -7.62
C GLU A 130 -0.06 8.72 -9.11
N THR A 131 -1.18 8.09 -9.49
CA THR A 131 -1.50 7.86 -10.91
C THR A 131 -1.62 9.19 -11.66
N LYS A 132 -2.23 10.21 -11.04
CA LYS A 132 -2.33 11.54 -11.65
C LYS A 132 -0.96 12.20 -11.82
N GLN A 133 -0.09 12.13 -10.81
CA GLN A 133 1.27 12.68 -10.92
C GLN A 133 2.09 12.03 -12.03
N ILE A 134 1.93 10.71 -12.24
CA ILE A 134 2.57 10.00 -13.35
C ILE A 134 2.06 10.53 -14.69
N VAL A 135 0.74 10.71 -14.84
CA VAL A 135 0.11 11.20 -16.08
C VAL A 135 0.47 12.66 -16.37
N ASP A 136 0.55 13.51 -15.35
CA ASP A 136 0.89 14.92 -15.49
C ASP A 136 2.39 15.17 -15.70
N GLY A 137 3.22 14.13 -15.66
CA GLY A 137 4.67 14.24 -15.84
C GLY A 137 5.43 14.74 -14.61
N GLY A 138 4.84 14.65 -13.41
CA GLY A 138 5.50 14.96 -12.14
C GLY A 138 6.56 13.94 -11.71
N GLU A 139 6.52 12.73 -12.28
CA GLU A 139 7.45 11.63 -11.99
C GLU A 139 8.36 11.38 -13.23
N THR A 140 9.65 11.71 -13.11
CA THR A 140 10.69 11.31 -14.09
C THR A 140 11.52 10.16 -13.50
N ASN A 141 11.67 9.07 -14.28
CA ASN A 141 12.46 7.89 -13.91
C ASN A 141 13.96 8.16 -13.96
#